data_AF-A0A945UTP3-F1
#
_entry.id   AF-A0A945UTP3-F1
#
_cell.length_a   1.000
_cell.length_b   1.000
_cell.length_c   1.000
_cell.angle_alpha   90.00
_cell.angle_beta   90.00
_cell.angle_gamma   90.00
#
_symmetry.space_group_name_H-M   'P 1'
#
loop_
_entity.id
_entity.type
_entity.pdbx_description
1 polymer ?
#
loop_
_entity_poly.entity_id
_entity_poly.type
_entity_poly.pdbx_seq_one_letter_code
_entity_poly.pdbx_strand_id
1 'polypeptide(L)'
;MTDPNLSIQWDEARTAFASSIMVDTALSSLAENLDGPEWPGKGKKDSPSDYIDLGYEEAIEMIAMRGYPDGTMADLITIFNETLAFDDPFGDMVEQSESSSANENPIVDNLAKLEIPGGFPIRLTSLSKDAQEFCGLEGLTSVIEFAIFAQGMSQNVIVGGDFKTLLNALSHVDEESIAKFLPFRPGKKGLHLIEGIGGIVRTMRDMDRQKLNNDDPLSNEITGRVAELVKYFADDLELIKTNLESGIELNREVMVLQDPAIEPLVIKLLQDYLPSTEAPKKSGWFGRLFGG
;
A
#
# COMPACT_ATOMS: atom_id res chain seq x y z
N MET A 1 14.07 21.41 33.36
CA MET A 1 14.39 20.78 32.06
C MET A 1 13.34 19.72 31.87
N THR A 2 12.45 19.90 30.89
CA THR A 2 11.40 18.94 30.55
C THR A 2 12.05 17.65 30.08
N ASP A 3 11.70 16.52 30.69
CA ASP A 3 12.09 15.21 30.17
C ASP A 3 11.18 14.93 28.96
N PRO A 4 11.71 14.89 27.72
CA PRO A 4 10.90 14.70 26.52
C PRO A 4 10.09 13.39 26.57
N ASN A 5 10.57 12.40 27.32
CA ASN A 5 9.91 11.11 27.45
C ASN A 5 8.65 11.19 28.30
N LEU A 6 8.67 11.99 29.38
CA LEU A 6 7.50 12.17 30.25
C LEU A 6 6.42 13.04 29.61
N SER A 7 6.79 13.98 28.73
CA SER A 7 5.80 14.78 27.99
C SER A 7 4.96 13.92 27.05
N ILE A 8 5.59 12.98 26.34
CA ILE A 8 4.89 12.05 25.44
C ILE A 8 3.99 11.11 26.24
N GLN A 9 4.51 10.51 27.31
CA GLN A 9 3.74 9.62 28.19
C GLN A 9 2.53 10.33 28.80
N TRP A 10 2.66 11.63 29.12
CA TRP A 10 1.53 12.42 29.62
C TRP A 10 0.45 12.66 28.57
N ASP A 11 0.83 13.00 27.34
CA ASP A 11 -0.13 13.21 26.26
C ASP A 11 -0.91 11.92 25.93
N GLU A 12 -0.24 10.77 25.97
CA GLU A 12 -0.88 9.46 25.81
C GLU A 12 -1.85 9.17 26.97
N ALA A 13 -1.37 9.26 28.20
CA ALA A 13 -2.16 8.96 29.40
C ALA A 13 -3.39 9.88 29.51
N ARG A 14 -3.24 11.20 29.33
CA ARG A 14 -4.36 12.15 29.45
C ARG A 14 -5.41 11.98 28.35
N THR A 15 -4.98 11.61 27.13
CA THR A 15 -5.91 11.36 26.02
C THR A 15 -6.76 10.13 26.28
N ALA A 16 -6.14 9.04 26.75
CA ALA A 16 -6.85 7.81 27.10
C ALA A 16 -7.80 8.01 28.30
N PHE A 17 -7.35 8.75 29.32
CA PHE A 17 -8.14 8.98 30.52
C PHE A 17 -9.35 9.91 30.31
N ALA A 18 -9.33 10.77 29.29
CA ALA A 18 -10.45 11.66 28.98
C ALA A 18 -11.77 10.92 28.67
N SER A 19 -11.69 9.66 28.21
CA SER A 19 -12.84 8.77 28.00
C SER A 19 -13.11 7.80 29.15
N SER A 20 -12.30 7.80 30.22
CA SER A 20 -12.45 6.87 31.33
C SER A 20 -13.67 7.21 32.20
N ILE A 21 -14.37 6.18 32.68
CA ILE A 21 -15.48 6.36 33.65
C ILE A 21 -14.96 6.93 34.97
N MET A 22 -13.66 6.78 35.24
CA MET A 22 -13.01 7.15 36.49
C MET A 22 -12.46 8.58 36.49
N VAL A 23 -12.73 9.37 35.45
CA VAL A 23 -12.18 10.73 35.27
C VAL A 23 -12.48 11.70 36.42
N ASP A 24 -13.59 11.51 37.12
CA ASP A 24 -13.99 12.32 38.29
C ASP A 24 -13.72 11.63 39.64
N THR A 25 -13.04 10.48 39.61
CA THR A 25 -12.67 9.76 40.83
C THR A 25 -11.47 10.44 41.48
N ALA A 26 -11.47 10.54 42.81
CA ALA A 26 -10.36 11.16 43.53
C ALA A 26 -9.05 10.41 43.29
N LEU A 27 -7.97 11.13 42.97
CA LEU A 27 -6.64 10.55 42.71
C LEU A 27 -6.11 9.72 43.89
N SER A 28 -6.44 10.13 45.13
CA SER A 28 -6.11 9.34 46.32
C SER A 28 -6.81 7.98 46.33
N SER A 29 -8.05 7.90 45.87
CA SER A 29 -8.82 6.66 45.80
C SER A 29 -8.37 5.78 44.63
N LEU A 30 -7.93 6.38 43.53
CA LEU A 30 -7.30 5.62 42.44
C LEU A 30 -5.99 5.00 42.92
N ALA A 31 -5.09 5.81 43.48
CA ALA A 31 -3.79 5.35 43.98
C ALA A 31 -3.88 4.28 45.09
N GLU A 32 -4.90 4.32 45.95
CA GLU A 32 -5.11 3.31 47.00
C GLU A 32 -5.41 1.90 46.46
N ASN A 33 -5.97 1.81 45.25
CA ASN A 33 -6.34 0.54 44.62
C ASN A 33 -5.23 -0.03 43.72
N LEU A 34 -4.10 0.65 43.63
CA LEU A 34 -2.97 0.30 42.78
C LEU A 34 -1.78 -0.19 43.61
N ASP A 35 -0.97 -1.10 43.05
CA ASP A 35 0.33 -1.51 43.62
C ASP A 35 1.45 -0.47 43.33
N GLY A 36 1.07 0.78 43.05
CA GLY A 36 1.91 1.88 42.59
C GLY A 36 2.14 3.01 43.62
N PRO A 37 2.54 4.22 43.17
CA PRO A 37 2.85 5.34 44.06
C PRO A 37 1.60 5.91 44.75
N GLU A 38 1.70 6.23 46.04
CA GLU A 38 0.63 6.91 46.77
C GLU A 38 0.45 8.36 46.26
N TRP A 39 -0.79 8.80 46.05
CA TRP A 39 -1.05 10.20 45.79
C TRP A 39 -0.75 11.04 47.05
N PRO A 40 0.13 12.06 46.99
CA PRO A 40 0.56 12.84 48.17
C PRO A 40 -0.56 13.70 48.77
N GLY A 41 -1.68 13.87 48.06
CA GLY A 41 -2.80 14.72 48.43
C GLY A 41 -3.95 14.02 49.17
N LYS A 42 -3.69 13.20 50.22
CA LYS A 42 -4.72 12.43 50.97
C LYS A 42 -5.92 13.24 51.54
N GLY A 43 -5.89 14.58 51.47
CA GLY A 43 -7.00 15.46 51.87
C GLY A 43 -7.45 16.47 50.80
N LYS A 44 -6.91 16.37 49.58
CA LYS A 44 -7.25 17.25 48.45
C LYS A 44 -8.21 16.52 47.51
N LYS A 45 -9.19 17.24 46.97
CA LYS A 45 -10.22 16.69 46.07
C LYS A 45 -9.74 16.66 44.62
N ASP A 46 -8.50 16.28 44.42
CA ASP A 46 -7.92 16.24 43.10
C ASP A 46 -8.48 15.01 42.35
N SER A 47 -8.91 15.23 41.12
CA SER A 47 -9.37 14.19 40.20
C SER A 47 -8.60 14.28 38.88
N PRO A 48 -8.58 13.22 38.05
CA PRO A 48 -8.05 13.28 36.70
C PRO A 48 -8.57 14.46 35.87
N SER A 49 -9.86 14.80 36.00
CA SER A 49 -10.49 15.96 35.34
C SER A 49 -9.82 17.31 35.63
N ASP A 50 -9.10 17.46 36.74
CA ASP A 50 -8.33 18.69 37.03
C ASP A 50 -7.09 18.86 36.15
N TYR A 51 -6.60 17.76 35.55
CA TYR A 51 -5.29 17.72 34.89
C TYR A 51 -5.37 17.36 33.39
N ILE A 52 -6.32 16.52 32.96
CA ILE A 52 -6.34 15.95 31.60
C ILE A 52 -6.36 16.97 30.45
N ASP A 53 -6.93 18.16 30.69
CA ASP A 53 -7.01 19.23 29.69
C ASP A 53 -5.70 20.03 29.55
N LEU A 54 -4.74 19.81 30.47
CA LEU A 54 -3.48 20.54 30.53
C LEU A 54 -2.39 19.84 29.74
N GLY A 55 -1.58 20.63 29.00
CA GLY A 55 -0.32 20.15 28.47
C GLY A 55 0.68 19.81 29.58
N TYR A 56 1.75 19.07 29.25
CA TYR A 56 2.73 18.60 30.24
C TYR A 56 3.33 19.72 31.11
N GLU A 57 3.69 20.85 30.48
CA GLU A 57 4.26 22.00 31.18
C GLU A 57 3.23 22.66 32.12
N GLU A 58 1.98 22.80 31.67
CA GLU A 58 0.87 23.38 32.45
C GLU A 58 0.48 22.49 33.63
N ALA A 59 0.51 21.17 33.46
CA ALA A 59 0.25 20.19 34.52
C ALA A 59 1.34 20.26 35.60
N ILE A 60 2.62 20.34 35.21
CA ILE A 60 3.74 20.54 36.16
C ILE A 60 3.57 21.85 36.94
N GLU A 61 3.24 22.94 36.25
CA GLU A 61 3.01 24.24 36.90
C GLU A 61 1.84 24.15 37.90
N MET A 62 0.74 23.48 37.52
CA MET A 62 -0.40 23.28 38.41
C MET A 62 -0.03 22.43 39.64
N ILE A 63 0.73 21.35 39.47
CA ILE A 63 1.21 20.49 40.55
C ILE A 63 2.09 21.30 41.52
N ALA A 64 3.02 22.10 40.99
CA ALA A 64 3.88 22.98 41.78
C ALA A 64 3.08 24.06 42.52
N MET A 65 2.09 24.70 41.86
CA MET A 65 1.21 25.69 42.49
C MET A 65 0.37 25.09 43.62
N ARG A 66 -0.06 23.83 43.48
CA ARG A 66 -0.74 23.09 44.55
C ARG A 66 0.20 22.66 45.68
N GLY A 67 1.51 22.92 45.58
CA GLY A 67 2.51 22.65 46.61
C GLY A 67 2.85 21.17 46.75
N TYR A 68 2.74 20.41 45.67
CA TYR A 68 3.16 19.01 45.64
C TYR A 68 4.67 18.88 45.44
N PRO A 69 5.29 17.77 45.92
CA PRO A 69 6.71 17.52 45.73
C PRO A 69 7.12 17.43 44.26
N ASP A 70 8.40 17.71 44.01
CA ASP A 70 9.02 17.41 42.72
C ASP A 70 8.92 15.90 42.43
N GLY A 71 8.52 15.53 41.21
CA GLY A 71 8.33 14.13 40.80
C GLY A 71 6.88 13.65 40.79
N THR A 72 5.95 14.37 41.43
CA THR A 72 4.51 14.00 41.46
C THR A 72 3.88 13.88 40.06
N MET A 73 4.45 14.52 39.04
CA MET A 73 4.00 14.33 37.66
C MET A 73 4.21 12.90 37.15
N ALA A 74 5.34 12.27 37.49
CA ALA A 74 5.60 10.88 37.13
C ALA A 74 4.66 9.93 37.88
N ASP A 75 4.35 10.24 39.15
CA ASP A 75 3.38 9.49 39.94
C ASP A 75 1.97 9.61 39.34
N LEU A 76 1.57 10.80 38.87
CA LEU A 76 0.28 11.03 38.21
C LEU A 76 0.14 10.19 36.93
N ILE A 77 1.17 10.18 36.08
CA ILE A 77 1.22 9.35 34.86
C ILE A 77 1.10 7.87 35.23
N THR A 78 1.81 7.43 36.27
CA THR A 78 1.75 6.03 36.73
C THR A 78 0.36 5.64 37.21
N ILE A 79 -0.27 6.49 38.03
CA ILE A 79 -1.64 6.28 38.51
C ILE A 79 -2.63 6.18 37.35
N PHE A 80 -2.50 7.03 36.32
CA PHE A 80 -3.38 6.99 35.15
C PHE A 80 -3.22 5.67 34.38
N ASN A 81 -1.98 5.29 34.06
CA ASN A 81 -1.70 4.09 33.29
C ASN A 81 -2.14 2.81 34.00
N GLU A 82 -1.85 2.69 35.31
CA GLU A 82 -2.26 1.52 36.08
C GLU A 82 -3.78 1.46 36.30
N THR A 83 -4.44 2.61 36.45
CA THR A 83 -5.92 2.66 36.53
C THR A 83 -6.56 2.24 35.20
N LEU A 84 -6.03 2.70 34.07
CA LEU A 84 -6.50 2.30 32.74
C LEU A 84 -6.29 0.80 32.50
N ALA A 85 -5.16 0.24 32.95
CA ALA A 85 -4.89 -1.19 32.89
C ALA A 85 -5.85 -2.03 33.76
N PHE A 86 -6.42 -1.45 34.82
CA PHE A 86 -7.38 -2.14 35.70
C PHE A 86 -8.83 -2.05 35.19
N ASP A 87 -9.21 -0.96 34.50
CA ASP A 87 -10.54 -0.77 33.90
C ASP A 87 -10.73 -1.68 32.65
N ASP A 88 -9.63 -2.10 32.01
CA ASP A 88 -9.62 -3.12 30.96
C ASP A 88 -8.67 -4.29 31.32
N PRO A 89 -9.10 -5.26 32.14
CA PRO A 89 -8.27 -6.43 32.51
C PRO A 89 -7.99 -7.38 31.32
N PHE A 90 -8.50 -7.06 30.13
CA PHE A 90 -8.17 -7.71 28.86
C PHE A 90 -7.33 -6.83 27.95
N GLY A 91 -6.96 -5.60 28.34
CA GLY A 91 -6.17 -4.66 27.56
C GLY A 91 -4.85 -5.25 27.06
N ASP A 92 -4.14 -6.04 27.89
CA ASP A 92 -2.93 -6.74 27.44
C ASP A 92 -3.21 -7.88 26.45
N MET A 93 -4.38 -8.53 26.52
CA MET A 93 -4.82 -9.56 25.57
C MET A 93 -5.43 -8.95 24.29
N VAL A 94 -5.97 -7.74 24.39
CA VAL A 94 -6.49 -6.93 23.30
C VAL A 94 -5.33 -6.24 22.58
N GLU A 95 -4.32 -5.70 23.25
CA GLU A 95 -3.10 -5.22 22.60
C GLU A 95 -2.33 -6.36 21.95
N GLN A 96 -2.30 -7.58 22.50
CA GLN A 96 -1.71 -8.71 21.79
C GLN A 96 -2.55 -9.19 20.60
N SER A 97 -3.88 -9.07 20.65
CA SER A 97 -4.78 -9.46 19.54
C SER A 97 -5.02 -8.36 18.51
N GLU A 98 -4.90 -7.09 18.88
CA GLU A 98 -4.91 -5.89 18.03
C GLU A 98 -3.51 -5.62 17.48
N SER A 99 -2.42 -5.89 18.19
CA SER A 99 -1.08 -5.89 17.56
C SER A 99 -0.85 -7.11 16.66
N SER A 100 -1.60 -8.21 16.82
CA SER A 100 -1.59 -9.30 15.84
C SER A 100 -2.63 -9.13 14.73
N SER A 101 -3.78 -8.46 14.95
CA SER A 101 -4.76 -8.17 13.90
C SER A 101 -4.58 -6.82 13.17
N ALA A 102 -3.91 -5.83 13.77
CA ALA A 102 -3.50 -4.59 13.10
C ALA A 102 -2.22 -4.78 12.26
N ASN A 103 -1.42 -5.82 12.53
CA ASN A 103 -0.28 -6.20 11.69
C ASN A 103 -0.63 -7.16 10.55
N GLU A 104 -1.78 -7.84 10.60
CA GLU A 104 -2.26 -8.68 9.50
C GLU A 104 -3.14 -7.85 8.56
N ASN A 105 -2.51 -7.15 7.62
CA ASN A 105 -3.26 -6.57 6.51
C ASN A 105 -3.68 -7.72 5.56
N PRO A 106 -4.98 -8.09 5.49
CA PRO A 106 -5.41 -9.25 4.73
C PRO A 106 -5.13 -9.08 3.22
N ILE A 107 -5.04 -7.85 2.73
CA ILE A 107 -4.65 -7.57 1.36
C ILE A 107 -3.17 -7.90 1.16
N VAL A 108 -2.29 -7.55 2.10
CA VAL A 108 -0.86 -7.89 2.03
C VAL A 108 -0.66 -9.40 2.00
N ASP A 109 -1.41 -10.14 2.82
CA ASP A 109 -1.40 -11.61 2.78
C ASP A 109 -1.91 -12.17 1.45
N ASN A 110 -2.96 -11.56 0.88
CA ASN A 110 -3.51 -11.97 -0.40
C ASN A 110 -2.55 -11.67 -1.56
N LEU A 111 -1.84 -10.52 -1.53
CA LEU A 111 -0.77 -10.22 -2.47
C LEU A 111 0.32 -11.30 -2.41
N ALA A 112 0.74 -11.70 -1.20
CA ALA A 112 1.71 -12.77 -1.02
C ALA A 112 1.20 -14.14 -1.54
N LYS A 113 -0.06 -14.51 -1.27
CA LYS A 113 -0.68 -15.75 -1.76
C LYS A 113 -0.70 -15.83 -3.29
N LEU A 114 -1.02 -14.71 -3.94
CA LEU A 114 -1.04 -14.55 -5.40
C LEU A 114 0.36 -14.32 -6.00
N GLU A 115 1.40 -14.20 -5.16
CA GLU A 115 2.77 -13.83 -5.54
C GLU A 115 2.84 -12.49 -6.30
N ILE A 116 1.90 -11.59 -6.04
CA ILE A 116 1.92 -10.23 -6.59
C ILE A 116 3.00 -9.44 -5.83
N PRO A 117 4.03 -8.91 -6.51
CA PRO A 117 5.06 -8.12 -5.84
C PRO A 117 4.46 -6.85 -5.23
N GLY A 118 4.51 -6.72 -3.91
CA GLY A 118 4.02 -5.52 -3.21
C GLY A 118 4.70 -4.23 -3.69
N GLY A 119 5.96 -4.30 -4.08
CA GLY A 119 6.72 -3.19 -4.66
C GLY A 119 6.35 -2.82 -6.10
N PHE A 120 5.34 -3.47 -6.72
CA PHE A 120 4.90 -3.13 -8.07
C PHE A 120 4.42 -1.66 -8.12
N PRO A 121 4.94 -0.82 -9.04
CA PRO A 121 4.61 0.60 -9.02
C PRO A 121 3.18 0.93 -9.43
N ILE A 122 2.52 1.82 -8.67
CA ILE A 122 1.14 2.27 -8.98
C ILE A 122 1.02 2.91 -10.36
N ARG A 123 2.03 3.69 -10.78
CA ARG A 123 2.07 4.31 -12.11
C ARG A 123 2.07 3.32 -13.29
N LEU A 124 2.45 2.06 -13.04
CA LEU A 124 2.48 1.00 -14.05
C LEU A 124 1.19 0.17 -14.08
N THR A 125 0.25 0.46 -13.18
CA THR A 125 -1.10 -0.14 -13.20
C THR A 125 -1.95 0.45 -14.32
N SER A 126 -3.10 -0.17 -14.56
CA SER A 126 -4.15 0.31 -15.47
C SER A 126 -5.22 1.14 -14.75
N LEU A 127 -4.96 1.62 -13.54
CA LEU A 127 -5.83 2.59 -12.85
C LEU A 127 -6.04 3.84 -13.73
N SER A 128 -7.23 4.44 -13.65
CA SER A 128 -7.49 5.74 -14.28
C SER A 128 -6.51 6.83 -13.81
N LYS A 129 -6.34 7.85 -14.64
CA LYS A 129 -5.45 8.99 -14.33
C LYS A 129 -5.80 9.64 -13.00
N ASP A 130 -7.09 9.84 -12.73
CA ASP A 130 -7.58 10.42 -11.48
C ASP A 130 -7.20 9.55 -10.26
N ALA A 131 -7.30 8.22 -10.39
CA ALA A 131 -6.90 7.31 -9.32
C ALA A 131 -5.38 7.28 -9.11
N GLN A 132 -4.58 7.38 -10.18
CA GLN A 132 -3.12 7.49 -10.08
C GLN A 132 -2.68 8.84 -9.49
N GLU A 133 -3.36 9.93 -9.84
CA GLU A 133 -3.10 11.26 -9.28
C GLU A 133 -3.41 11.30 -7.78
N PHE A 134 -4.55 10.71 -7.37
CA PHE A 134 -4.87 10.53 -5.97
C PHE A 134 -3.77 9.76 -5.23
N CYS A 135 -3.32 8.62 -5.78
CA CYS A 135 -2.22 7.86 -5.19
C CYS A 135 -0.93 8.71 -5.07
N GLY A 136 -0.62 9.53 -6.08
CA GLY A 136 0.52 10.44 -6.05
C GLY A 136 0.43 11.52 -4.96
N LEU A 137 -0.76 12.12 -4.77
CA LEU A 137 -1.01 13.12 -3.73
C LEU A 137 -0.87 12.54 -2.31
N GLU A 138 -1.30 11.29 -2.14
CA GLU A 138 -1.19 10.55 -0.87
C GLU A 138 0.18 9.87 -0.67
N GLY A 139 1.13 10.05 -1.61
CA GLY A 139 2.47 9.47 -1.53
C GLY A 139 2.53 7.95 -1.75
N LEU A 140 1.49 7.35 -2.34
CA LEU A 140 1.37 5.91 -2.62
C LEU A 140 2.08 5.58 -3.93
N THR A 141 3.29 5.03 -3.84
CA THR A 141 4.12 4.73 -5.01
C THR A 141 4.03 3.27 -5.46
N SER A 142 3.63 2.37 -4.55
CA SER A 142 3.60 0.92 -4.75
C SER A 142 2.27 0.28 -4.34
N VAL A 143 2.00 -0.94 -4.84
CA VAL A 143 0.78 -1.70 -4.52
C VAL A 143 0.67 -2.03 -3.02
N ILE A 144 1.79 -2.26 -2.33
CA ILE A 144 1.78 -2.51 -0.89
C ILE A 144 1.46 -1.25 -0.09
N GLU A 145 2.00 -0.09 -0.47
CA GLU A 145 1.64 1.19 0.15
C GLU A 145 0.16 1.50 -0.06
N PHE A 146 -0.36 1.22 -1.26
CA PHE A 146 -1.79 1.30 -1.56
C PHE A 146 -2.64 0.41 -0.64
N ALA A 147 -2.21 -0.84 -0.42
CA ALA A 147 -2.91 -1.79 0.44
C ALA A 147 -2.91 -1.38 1.92
N ILE A 148 -1.77 -0.88 2.41
CA ILE A 148 -1.62 -0.39 3.80
C ILE A 148 -2.46 0.87 4.01
N PHE A 149 -2.40 1.82 3.07
CA PHE A 149 -3.17 3.05 3.13
C PHE A 149 -4.68 2.77 3.22
N ALA A 150 -5.17 1.79 2.47
CA ALA A 150 -6.58 1.43 2.49
C ALA A 150 -7.09 0.87 3.83
N GLN A 151 -6.23 0.28 4.66
CA GLN A 151 -6.60 -0.21 5.98
C GLN A 151 -6.84 0.95 6.97
N GLY A 152 -6.15 2.08 6.80
CA GLY A 152 -6.31 3.28 7.61
C GLY A 152 -7.44 4.22 7.15
N MET A 153 -8.11 3.92 6.04
CA MET A 153 -9.14 4.82 5.50
C MET A 153 -10.46 4.72 6.28
N SER A 154 -10.89 5.84 6.85
CA SER A 154 -12.26 5.98 7.37
C SER A 154 -13.27 5.84 6.23
N GLN A 155 -14.47 5.32 6.53
CA GLN A 155 -15.57 5.13 5.57
C GLN A 155 -16.04 6.43 4.85
N ASN A 156 -15.49 7.60 5.22
CA ASN A 156 -15.88 8.92 4.72
C ASN A 156 -14.96 9.46 3.61
N VAL A 157 -13.88 8.77 3.25
CA VAL A 157 -13.04 9.19 2.11
C VAL A 157 -13.76 8.84 0.81
N ILE A 158 -14.05 9.84 -0.02
CA ILE A 158 -14.59 9.62 -1.37
C ILE A 158 -13.45 9.15 -2.24
N VAL A 159 -13.30 7.84 -2.35
CA VAL A 159 -12.32 7.21 -3.21
C VAL A 159 -12.94 6.95 -4.59
N GLY A 160 -12.17 7.20 -5.67
CA GLY A 160 -12.61 6.94 -7.05
C GLY A 160 -13.03 5.48 -7.29
N GLY A 161 -13.89 5.26 -8.29
CA GLY A 161 -14.47 3.94 -8.59
C GLY A 161 -13.42 2.83 -8.77
N ASP A 162 -12.40 3.08 -9.59
CA ASP A 162 -11.32 2.12 -9.86
C ASP A 162 -10.54 1.73 -8.61
N PHE A 163 -10.24 2.71 -7.75
CA PHE A 163 -9.51 2.47 -6.51
C PHE A 163 -10.33 1.55 -5.60
N LYS A 164 -11.61 1.85 -5.40
CA LYS A 164 -12.51 1.00 -4.60
C LYS A 164 -12.64 -0.40 -5.20
N THR A 165 -12.74 -0.50 -6.52
CA THR A 165 -12.82 -1.80 -7.21
C THR A 165 -11.55 -2.62 -7.02
N LEU A 166 -10.37 -2.02 -7.22
CA LEU A 166 -9.09 -2.72 -7.02
C LEU A 166 -8.92 -3.15 -5.56
N LEU A 167 -9.25 -2.28 -4.61
CA LEU A 167 -9.20 -2.60 -3.19
C LEU A 167 -10.08 -3.80 -2.85
N ASN A 168 -11.35 -3.77 -3.26
CA ASN A 168 -12.27 -4.87 -3.03
C ASN A 168 -11.78 -6.17 -3.69
N ALA A 169 -11.20 -6.06 -4.89
CA ALA A 169 -10.69 -7.22 -5.61
C ALA A 169 -9.52 -7.87 -4.86
N LEU A 170 -8.61 -7.08 -4.32
CA LEU A 170 -7.48 -7.56 -3.52
C LEU A 170 -7.92 -8.12 -2.15
N SER A 171 -8.90 -7.51 -1.50
CA SER A 171 -9.44 -7.98 -0.22
C SER A 171 -10.12 -9.35 -0.34
N HIS A 172 -10.76 -9.63 -1.47
CA HIS A 172 -11.54 -10.84 -1.69
C HIS A 172 -10.92 -11.83 -2.68
N VAL A 173 -9.71 -11.57 -3.17
CA VAL A 173 -9.01 -12.41 -4.16
C VAL A 173 -9.88 -12.62 -5.42
N ASP A 174 -10.51 -11.54 -5.90
CA ASP A 174 -11.22 -11.53 -7.18
C ASP A 174 -10.22 -11.33 -8.32
N GLU A 175 -9.64 -12.45 -8.77
CA GLU A 175 -8.62 -12.49 -9.82
C GLU A 175 -9.03 -11.78 -11.11
N GLU A 176 -10.31 -11.88 -11.50
CA GLU A 176 -10.84 -11.24 -12.70
C GLU A 176 -10.86 -9.71 -12.57
N SER A 177 -11.21 -9.20 -11.39
CA SER A 177 -11.16 -7.76 -11.13
C SER A 177 -9.73 -7.26 -10.88
N ILE A 178 -8.85 -8.07 -10.31
CA ILE A 178 -7.42 -7.75 -10.18
C ILE A 178 -6.79 -7.56 -11.57
N ALA A 179 -7.08 -8.45 -12.52
CA ALA A 179 -6.55 -8.41 -13.90
C ALA A 179 -6.97 -7.15 -14.70
N LYS A 180 -7.98 -6.40 -14.26
CA LYS A 180 -8.37 -5.14 -14.88
C LYS A 180 -7.37 -4.01 -14.60
N PHE A 181 -6.69 -4.08 -13.45
CA PHE A 181 -5.84 -2.98 -12.95
C PHE A 181 -4.37 -3.38 -12.84
N LEU A 182 -4.07 -4.64 -12.52
CA LEU A 182 -2.72 -5.16 -12.43
C LEU A 182 -2.38 -6.03 -13.64
N PRO A 183 -1.09 -6.17 -14.01
CA PRO A 183 -0.59 -7.15 -14.99
C PRO A 183 -0.75 -8.61 -14.54
N PHE A 184 -1.92 -8.98 -14.04
CA PHE A 184 -2.21 -10.26 -13.42
C PHE A 184 -2.99 -11.14 -14.39
N ARG A 185 -2.72 -12.45 -14.34
CA ARG A 185 -3.42 -13.44 -15.16
C ARG A 185 -4.19 -14.40 -14.27
N PRO A 186 -5.53 -14.47 -14.39
CA PRO A 186 -6.33 -15.41 -13.61
C PRO A 186 -5.84 -16.86 -13.75
N GLY A 187 -5.77 -17.57 -12.63
CA GLY A 187 -5.25 -18.93 -12.50
C GLY A 187 -3.72 -19.05 -12.55
N LYS A 188 -2.99 -17.93 -12.66
CA LYS A 188 -1.53 -17.88 -12.58
C LYS A 188 -1.10 -16.97 -11.44
N LYS A 189 0.09 -17.25 -10.93
CA LYS A 189 0.71 -16.46 -9.87
C LYS A 189 1.68 -15.44 -10.46
N GLY A 190 1.86 -14.36 -9.73
CA GLY A 190 2.74 -13.27 -10.13
C GLY A 190 2.11 -12.31 -11.12
N LEU A 191 2.92 -11.33 -11.53
CA LEU A 191 2.59 -10.38 -12.58
C LEU A 191 3.33 -10.74 -13.86
N HIS A 192 2.76 -10.41 -15.01
CA HIS A 192 3.27 -10.83 -16.31
C HIS A 192 3.37 -9.66 -17.30
N LEU A 193 4.49 -9.61 -18.05
CA LEU A 193 4.76 -8.54 -19.02
C LEU A 193 3.64 -8.39 -20.06
N ILE A 194 3.18 -9.50 -20.64
CA ILE A 194 2.17 -9.50 -21.71
C ILE A 194 0.85 -8.88 -21.21
N GLU A 195 0.45 -9.17 -19.96
CA GLU A 195 -0.74 -8.56 -19.35
C GLU A 195 -0.55 -7.06 -19.14
N GLY A 196 0.66 -6.64 -18.75
CA GLY A 196 1.00 -5.23 -18.56
C GLY A 196 0.93 -4.43 -19.86
N ILE A 197 1.53 -4.95 -20.94
CA ILE A 197 1.44 -4.32 -22.26
C ILE A 197 -0.01 -4.35 -22.78
N GLY A 198 -0.74 -5.45 -22.56
CA GLY A 198 -2.17 -5.53 -22.84
C GLY A 198 -2.99 -4.47 -22.09
N GLY A 199 -2.68 -4.23 -20.82
CA GLY A 199 -3.27 -3.17 -20.00
C GLY A 199 -3.03 -1.78 -20.56
N ILE A 200 -1.83 -1.48 -21.06
CA ILE A 200 -1.56 -0.23 -21.78
C ILE A 200 -2.49 -0.12 -22.99
N VAL A 201 -2.53 -1.14 -23.86
CA VAL A 201 -3.38 -1.10 -25.07
C VAL A 201 -4.85 -0.89 -24.72
N ARG A 202 -5.36 -1.58 -23.69
CA ARG A 202 -6.76 -1.43 -23.22
C ARG A 202 -7.07 -0.02 -22.73
N THR A 203 -6.09 0.69 -22.16
CA THR A 203 -6.25 2.06 -21.68
C THR A 203 -5.90 3.13 -22.73
N MET A 204 -5.38 2.75 -23.90
CA MET A 204 -5.15 3.68 -25.01
C MET A 204 -6.46 4.24 -25.58
N ARG A 205 -6.42 5.51 -25.98
CA ARG A 205 -7.48 6.13 -26.78
C ARG A 205 -7.51 5.51 -28.17
N ASP A 206 -8.67 5.54 -28.83
CA ASP A 206 -8.84 5.00 -30.18
C ASP A 206 -7.85 5.58 -31.20
N MET A 207 -7.56 6.89 -31.10
CA MET A 207 -6.58 7.54 -31.97
C MET A 207 -5.16 6.99 -31.77
N ASP A 208 -4.77 6.65 -30.55
CA ASP A 208 -3.44 6.09 -30.27
C ASP A 208 -3.35 4.64 -30.77
N ARG A 209 -4.43 3.87 -30.65
CA ARG A 209 -4.53 2.51 -31.26
C ARG A 209 -4.48 2.56 -32.78
N GLN A 210 -5.13 3.56 -33.41
CA GLN A 210 -5.08 3.77 -34.85
C GLN A 210 -3.66 4.11 -35.33
N LYS A 211 -2.96 4.99 -34.60
CA LYS A 211 -1.56 5.30 -34.89
C LYS A 211 -0.68 4.06 -34.84
N LEU A 212 -0.81 3.26 -33.78
CA LEU A 212 -0.09 1.99 -33.67
C LEU A 212 -0.42 1.02 -34.82
N ASN A 213 -1.69 0.95 -35.23
CA ASN A 213 -2.09 0.14 -36.38
C ASN A 213 -1.47 0.60 -37.71
N ASN A 214 -1.31 1.92 -37.89
CA ASN A 214 -0.75 2.53 -39.10
C ASN A 214 0.79 2.68 -39.05
N ASP A 215 1.44 2.20 -37.99
CA ASP A 215 2.87 2.38 -37.73
C ASP A 215 3.29 3.86 -37.61
N ASP A 216 2.35 4.72 -37.19
CA ASP A 216 2.60 6.12 -36.88
C ASP A 216 3.25 6.28 -35.49
N PRO A 217 4.09 7.31 -35.28
CA PRO A 217 4.71 7.57 -33.98
C PRO A 217 3.69 7.76 -32.84
N LEU A 218 3.87 6.97 -31.78
CA LEU A 218 3.12 7.10 -30.53
C LEU A 218 3.63 8.25 -29.66
N SER A 219 2.85 8.65 -28.67
CA SER A 219 3.29 9.67 -27.70
C SER A 219 4.44 9.17 -26.83
N ASN A 220 5.25 10.12 -26.32
CA ASN A 220 6.31 9.83 -25.36
C ASN A 220 5.77 9.20 -24.05
N GLU A 221 4.52 9.51 -23.69
CA GLU A 221 3.85 8.92 -22.52
C GLU A 221 3.65 7.41 -22.70
N ILE A 222 3.14 6.98 -23.85
CA ILE A 222 2.88 5.56 -24.13
C ILE A 222 4.20 4.79 -24.28
N THR A 223 5.11 5.31 -25.11
CA THR A 223 6.42 4.68 -25.34
C THR A 223 7.25 4.60 -24.07
N GLY A 224 7.21 5.64 -23.23
CA GLY A 224 7.82 5.65 -21.90
C GLY A 224 7.26 4.59 -20.95
N ARG A 225 5.92 4.46 -20.85
CA ARG A 225 5.28 3.42 -20.03
C ARG A 225 5.62 2.00 -20.51
N VAL A 226 5.66 1.77 -21.82
CA VAL A 226 6.06 0.47 -22.39
C VAL A 226 7.51 0.16 -22.02
N ALA A 227 8.45 1.10 -22.23
CA ALA A 227 9.85 0.90 -21.89
C ALA A 227 10.06 0.62 -20.40
N GLU A 228 9.30 1.30 -19.54
CA GLU A 228 9.35 1.11 -18.10
C GLU A 228 8.82 -0.26 -17.66
N LEU A 229 7.68 -0.70 -18.22
CA LEU A 229 7.17 -2.07 -17.99
C LEU A 229 8.17 -3.12 -18.45
N VAL A 230 8.71 -2.99 -19.66
CA VAL A 230 9.70 -3.93 -20.19
C VAL A 230 10.93 -4.00 -19.29
N LYS A 231 11.39 -2.86 -18.77
CA LYS A 231 12.50 -2.82 -17.81
C LYS A 231 12.15 -3.51 -16.49
N TYR A 232 10.94 -3.31 -15.97
CA TYR A 232 10.48 -3.96 -14.75
C TYR A 232 10.39 -5.48 -14.91
N PHE A 233 9.86 -5.94 -16.05
CA PHE A 233 9.68 -7.36 -16.38
C PHE A 233 10.80 -7.90 -17.29
N ALA A 234 12.06 -7.56 -16.98
CA ALA A 234 13.20 -7.99 -17.78
C ALA A 234 13.30 -9.53 -17.89
N ASP A 235 13.00 -10.25 -16.80
CA ASP A 235 13.05 -11.71 -16.78
C ASP A 235 11.98 -12.34 -17.69
N ASP A 236 10.76 -11.81 -17.69
CA ASP A 236 9.69 -12.23 -18.61
C ASP A 236 10.08 -11.96 -20.07
N LEU A 237 10.70 -10.80 -20.35
CA LEU A 237 11.17 -10.49 -21.69
C LEU A 237 12.23 -11.50 -22.17
N GLU A 238 13.20 -11.84 -21.32
CA GLU A 238 14.22 -12.85 -21.65
C GLU A 238 13.61 -14.24 -21.86
N LEU A 239 12.58 -14.60 -21.08
CA LEU A 239 11.82 -15.84 -21.31
C LEU A 239 11.13 -15.84 -22.68
N ILE A 240 10.48 -14.73 -23.06
CA ILE A 240 9.84 -14.59 -24.37
C ILE A 240 10.89 -14.72 -25.49
N LYS A 241 12.06 -14.07 -25.36
CA LYS A 241 13.15 -14.19 -26.33
C LYS A 241 13.62 -15.64 -26.48
N THR A 242 13.81 -16.34 -25.37
CA THR A 242 14.22 -17.76 -25.35
C THR A 242 13.18 -18.65 -26.05
N ASN A 243 11.89 -18.39 -25.83
CA ASN A 243 10.80 -19.10 -26.49
C ASN A 243 10.80 -18.88 -28.01
N LEU A 244 11.04 -17.63 -28.45
CA LEU A 244 11.15 -17.29 -29.87
C LEU A 244 12.34 -17.98 -30.54
N GLU A 245 13.49 -18.01 -29.88
CA GLU A 245 14.69 -18.74 -30.35
C GLU A 245 14.44 -20.25 -30.44
N SER A 246 13.59 -20.78 -29.56
CA SER A 246 13.13 -22.17 -29.56
C SER A 246 12.05 -22.47 -30.61
N GLY A 247 11.64 -21.46 -31.40
CA GLY A 247 10.68 -21.59 -32.50
C GLY A 247 9.21 -21.40 -32.10
N ILE A 248 8.92 -20.93 -30.89
CA ILE A 248 7.56 -20.52 -30.49
C ILE A 248 7.25 -19.18 -31.17
N GLU A 249 6.15 -19.11 -31.90
CA GLU A 249 5.73 -17.85 -32.53
C GLU A 249 5.24 -16.84 -31.49
N LEU A 250 5.58 -15.56 -31.66
CA LEU A 250 5.14 -14.48 -30.76
C LEU A 250 3.60 -14.40 -30.64
N ASN A 251 2.87 -14.75 -31.70
CA ASN A 251 1.41 -14.86 -31.65
C ASN A 251 0.95 -15.79 -30.52
N ARG A 252 1.63 -16.92 -30.31
CA ARG A 252 1.26 -17.89 -29.27
C ARG A 252 1.52 -17.35 -27.86
N GLU A 253 2.54 -16.51 -27.70
CA GLU A 253 2.82 -15.85 -26.42
C GLU A 253 1.70 -14.88 -26.04
N VAL A 254 1.21 -14.08 -27.01
CA VAL A 254 0.19 -13.05 -26.74
C VAL A 254 -1.25 -13.58 -26.69
N MET A 255 -1.54 -14.77 -27.25
CA MET A 255 -2.86 -15.42 -27.21
C MET A 255 -3.43 -15.60 -25.79
N VAL A 256 -2.56 -15.54 -24.79
CA VAL A 256 -2.95 -15.60 -23.39
C VAL A 256 -3.84 -14.43 -22.93
N LEU A 257 -3.81 -13.31 -23.67
CA LEU A 257 -4.70 -12.16 -23.47
C LEU A 257 -6.16 -12.47 -23.81
N GLN A 258 -6.40 -13.50 -24.64
CA GLN A 258 -7.72 -13.92 -25.13
C GLN A 258 -8.55 -12.78 -25.72
N ASP A 259 -7.88 -11.84 -26.39
CA ASP A 259 -8.50 -10.66 -26.97
C ASP A 259 -7.87 -10.39 -28.35
N PRO A 260 -8.50 -10.90 -29.42
CA PRO A 260 -7.95 -10.81 -30.77
C PRO A 260 -7.87 -9.37 -31.30
N ALA A 261 -8.53 -8.40 -30.65
CA ALA A 261 -8.46 -6.99 -31.03
C ALA A 261 -7.20 -6.30 -30.49
N ILE A 262 -6.67 -6.75 -29.34
CA ILE A 262 -5.48 -6.15 -28.73
C ILE A 262 -4.20 -6.94 -28.99
N GLU A 263 -4.28 -8.26 -29.22
CA GLU A 263 -3.12 -9.12 -29.47
C GLU A 263 -2.17 -8.58 -30.56
N PRO A 264 -2.65 -8.13 -31.74
CA PRO A 264 -1.76 -7.57 -32.77
C PRO A 264 -1.08 -6.26 -32.34
N LEU A 265 -1.74 -5.45 -31.52
CA LEU A 265 -1.20 -4.19 -31.01
C LEU A 265 -0.11 -4.44 -29.96
N VAL A 266 -0.32 -5.44 -29.10
CA VAL A 266 0.69 -5.86 -28.12
C VAL A 266 1.94 -6.38 -28.81
N ILE A 267 1.78 -7.16 -29.89
CA ILE A 267 2.91 -7.60 -30.73
C ILE A 267 3.70 -6.40 -31.24
N LYS A 268 3.03 -5.40 -31.81
CA LYS A 268 3.70 -4.19 -32.33
C LYS A 268 4.49 -3.45 -31.25
N LEU A 269 3.95 -3.30 -30.05
CA LEU A 269 4.65 -2.64 -28.93
C LEU A 269 5.86 -3.43 -28.42
N LEU A 270 5.85 -4.76 -28.56
CA LEU A 270 6.95 -5.62 -28.14
C LEU A 270 8.05 -5.75 -29.20
N GLN A 271 7.77 -5.52 -30.49
CA GLN A 271 8.71 -5.75 -31.60
C GLN A 271 10.05 -5.04 -31.39
N ASP A 272 10.05 -3.81 -30.87
CA ASP A 272 11.28 -3.03 -30.64
C ASP A 272 12.20 -3.63 -29.55
N TYR A 273 11.68 -4.55 -28.72
CA TYR A 273 12.40 -5.19 -27.61
C TYR A 273 12.80 -6.63 -27.90
N LEU A 274 12.36 -7.16 -29.04
CA LEU A 274 12.57 -8.55 -29.45
C LEU A 274 13.63 -8.64 -30.55
N PRO A 275 14.35 -9.77 -30.65
CA PRO A 275 15.28 -9.98 -31.76
C PRO A 275 14.53 -9.86 -33.09
N SER A 276 15.14 -9.15 -34.04
CA SER A 276 14.53 -8.95 -35.35
C SER A 276 14.31 -10.29 -36.04
N THR A 277 13.06 -10.61 -36.36
CA THR A 277 12.65 -11.81 -37.09
C THR A 277 12.93 -11.68 -38.59
N GLU A 278 14.02 -11.01 -38.99
CA GLU A 278 14.48 -11.08 -40.38
C GLU A 278 14.83 -12.53 -40.68
N ALA A 279 13.92 -13.20 -41.39
CA ALA A 279 14.19 -14.51 -41.98
C ALA A 279 15.53 -14.41 -42.73
N PRO A 280 16.45 -15.38 -42.55
CA PRO A 280 17.72 -15.35 -43.24
C PRO A 280 17.43 -15.22 -44.73
N LYS A 281 17.84 -14.09 -45.32
CA LYS A 281 17.76 -13.85 -46.76
C LYS A 281 18.35 -15.10 -47.41
N LYS A 282 17.51 -15.89 -48.08
CA LYS A 282 17.97 -16.99 -48.94
C LYS A 282 18.89 -16.34 -49.98
N SER A 283 20.18 -16.28 -49.68
CA SER A 283 21.18 -15.83 -50.61
C SER A 283 21.09 -16.77 -51.81
N GLY A 284 20.73 -16.20 -52.96
CA GLY A 284 20.51 -16.93 -54.19
C GLY A 284 21.82 -17.57 -54.66
N TRP A 285 22.12 -18.77 -54.17
CA TRP A 285 23.22 -19.58 -54.66
C TRP A 285 22.88 -20.24 -56.01
N PHE A 286 21.60 -20.30 -56.40
CA PHE A 286 21.18 -20.87 -57.69
C PHE A 286 21.28 -19.91 -58.90
N GLY A 287 21.72 -18.66 -58.71
CA GLY A 287 21.84 -17.68 -59.80
C GLY A 287 23.15 -17.70 -60.61
N ARG A 288 24.13 -18.55 -60.26
CA ARG A 288 25.48 -18.56 -60.88
C ARG A 288 25.81 -19.80 -61.71
N LEU A 289 24.86 -20.71 -61.94
CA LEU A 289 25.09 -21.90 -62.79
C LEU A 289 24.50 -21.80 -64.20
N PHE A 290 23.80 -20.71 -64.54
CA PHE A 290 23.31 -20.45 -65.90
C PHE A 290 23.38 -18.94 -66.21
N GLY A 291 24.52 -18.47 -66.70
CA GLY A 291 24.62 -17.12 -67.29
C GLY A 291 26.03 -16.55 -67.27
N GLY A 292 26.72 -16.64 -68.41
CA GLY A 292 28.02 -16.01 -68.69
C GLY A 292 28.98 -16.96 -69.38
#